data_AF-A0A832ZLE1-F1
#
_entry.id   AF-A0A832ZLE1-F1
#
_cell.length_a   1.000
_cell.length_b   1.000
_cell.length_c   1.000
_cell.angle_alpha   90.00
_cell.angle_beta   90.00
_cell.angle_gamma   90.00
#
_symmetry.space_group_name_H-M   'P 1'
#
loop_
_entity.id
_entity.type
_entity.pdbx_description
1 polymer ?
#
loop_
_entity_poly.entity_id
_entity_poly.type
_entity_poly.pdbx_seq_one_letter_code
_entity_poly.pdbx_strand_id
1 'polypeptide(L)'
;MSFERNYNLYFGISVLIVIIAFILSIISLQTYEVVEEKTVKLNPTNGIHEPLLSILNYSRYGNVKNATLYFQSNSNTPVNIIVFDYPKVYNVTVKPYSVEAIKLDRLENVIVSVSPINNSIIMSLRVTIESRPYLALSILSFILFIVGFGLTLALITYKLSHRVTLIR
;
A
#
# COMPACT_ATOMS: atom_id res chain seq x y z
N MET A 1 -12.64 -17.25 50.11
CA MET A 1 -12.39 -18.05 48.89
C MET A 1 -13.01 -17.47 47.60
N SER A 2 -14.22 -16.88 47.61
CA SER A 2 -14.83 -16.35 46.35
C SER A 2 -14.11 -15.13 45.76
N PHE A 3 -13.58 -14.24 46.60
CA PHE A 3 -12.92 -13.01 46.16
C PHE A 3 -11.63 -13.26 45.38
N GLU A 4 -10.73 -14.12 45.87
CA GLU A 4 -9.47 -14.41 45.17
C GLU A 4 -9.69 -15.12 43.82
N ARG A 5 -10.68 -16.01 43.76
CA ARG A 5 -11.06 -16.69 42.51
C ARG A 5 -11.59 -15.69 41.47
N ASN A 6 -12.46 -14.78 41.88
CA ASN A 6 -13.01 -13.75 40.99
C ASN A 6 -11.93 -12.74 40.56
N TYR A 7 -11.06 -12.30 41.47
CA TYR A 7 -9.94 -11.43 41.15
C TYR A 7 -9.01 -12.06 40.10
N ASN A 8 -8.60 -13.31 40.31
CA ASN A 8 -7.69 -14.00 39.40
C ASN A 8 -8.32 -14.20 38.01
N LEU A 9 -9.64 -14.45 37.95
CA LEU A 9 -10.38 -14.51 36.70
C LEU A 9 -10.37 -13.17 35.96
N TYR A 10 -10.75 -12.06 36.62
CA TYR A 10 -10.78 -10.74 35.99
C TYR A 10 -9.38 -10.26 35.59
N PHE A 11 -8.37 -10.54 36.43
CA PHE A 11 -6.98 -10.25 36.13
C PHE A 11 -6.52 -11.02 34.88
N GLY A 12 -6.78 -12.33 34.82
CA GLY A 12 -6.47 -13.16 33.67
C GLY A 12 -7.12 -12.68 32.38
N ILE A 13 -8.41 -12.31 32.42
CA ILE A 13 -9.12 -11.75 31.26
C ILE A 13 -8.50 -10.42 30.82
N SER A 14 -8.17 -9.52 31.76
CA SER A 14 -7.56 -8.22 31.42
C SER A 14 -6.20 -8.38 30.73
N VAL A 15 -5.36 -9.28 31.23
CA VAL A 15 -4.04 -9.58 30.65
C VAL A 15 -4.21 -10.20 29.26
N LEU A 16 -5.18 -11.10 29.09
CA LEU A 16 -5.47 -11.71 27.78
C LEU A 16 -5.86 -10.64 26.74
N ILE A 17 -6.70 -9.68 27.11
CA ILE A 17 -7.10 -8.57 26.23
C ILE A 17 -5.88 -7.77 25.79
N VAL A 18 -4.96 -7.45 26.71
CA VAL A 18 -3.72 -6.73 26.39
C VAL A 18 -2.84 -7.51 25.42
N ILE A 19 -2.67 -8.81 25.63
CA ILE A 19 -1.86 -9.68 24.76
C ILE A 19 -2.47 -9.74 23.35
N ILE A 20 -3.78 -9.94 23.23
CA ILE A 20 -4.47 -9.99 21.94
C ILE A 20 -4.36 -8.64 21.22
N ALA A 21 -4.56 -7.53 21.94
CA ALA A 21 -4.40 -6.19 21.39
C ALA A 21 -2.98 -5.95 20.87
N PHE A 22 -1.96 -6.41 21.59
CA PHE A 22 -0.57 -6.29 21.17
C PHE A 22 -0.28 -7.11 19.89
N ILE A 23 -0.76 -8.36 19.82
CA ILE A 23 -0.60 -9.20 18.62
C ILE A 23 -1.30 -8.56 17.42
N LEU A 24 -2.53 -8.06 17.59
CA LEU A 24 -3.27 -7.36 16.54
C LEU A 24 -2.54 -6.10 16.07
N SER A 25 -1.89 -5.38 16.99
CA SER A 25 -1.08 -4.20 16.65
C SER A 25 0.13 -4.58 15.79
N ILE A 26 0.85 -5.66 16.12
CA ILE A 26 1.96 -6.15 15.29
C ILE A 26 1.49 -6.56 13.90
N ILE A 27 0.41 -7.32 13.81
CA ILE A 27 -0.17 -7.73 12.52
C ILE A 27 -0.59 -6.50 11.72
N SER A 28 -1.13 -5.48 12.38
CA SER A 28 -1.58 -4.27 11.70
C SER A 28 -0.46 -3.42 11.08
N LEU A 29 0.77 -3.56 11.60
CA LEU A 29 1.95 -2.88 11.08
C LEU A 29 2.55 -3.59 9.86
N GLN A 30 2.05 -4.78 9.51
CA GLN A 30 2.53 -5.49 8.33
C GLN A 30 2.14 -4.74 7.07
N THR A 31 3.16 -4.43 6.26
CA THR A 31 3.02 -3.89 4.91
C THR A 31 3.12 -5.04 3.92
N TYR A 32 2.22 -5.10 2.94
CA TYR A 32 2.38 -6.02 1.82
C TYR A 32 2.52 -5.27 0.50
N GLU A 33 3.29 -5.87 -0.42
CA GLU A 33 3.48 -5.36 -1.76
C GLU A 33 2.43 -5.99 -2.67
N VAL A 34 1.68 -5.15 -3.40
CA VAL A 34 0.75 -5.60 -4.44
C VAL A 34 1.34 -5.26 -5.78
N VAL A 35 1.40 -6.25 -6.65
CA VAL A 35 1.66 -6.03 -8.07
C VAL A 35 0.33 -5.80 -8.75
N GLU A 36 0.14 -4.62 -9.33
CA GLU A 36 -1.00 -4.32 -10.19
C GLU A 36 -0.53 -4.10 -11.62
N GLU A 37 -1.26 -4.71 -12.54
CA GLU A 37 -1.05 -4.52 -13.97
C GLU A 37 -2.26 -3.83 -14.57
N LYS A 38 -2.02 -2.72 -15.25
CA LYS A 38 -3.02 -1.97 -16.02
C LYS A 38 -2.54 -1.89 -17.45
N THR A 39 -3.25 -2.58 -18.33
CA THR A 39 -2.98 -2.59 -19.77
C THR A 39 -3.99 -1.72 -20.47
N VAL A 40 -3.52 -0.74 -21.24
CA VAL A 40 -4.38 0.10 -22.09
C VAL A 40 -3.85 0.06 -23.51
N LYS A 41 -4.73 -0.32 -24.45
CA LYS A 41 -4.41 -0.20 -25.87
C LYS A 41 -4.52 1.27 -26.24
N LEU A 42 -3.38 1.90 -26.50
CA LEU A 42 -3.36 3.27 -27.01
C LEU A 42 -3.37 3.22 -28.54
N ASN A 43 -4.28 3.99 -29.14
CA ASN A 43 -4.17 4.31 -30.54
C ASN A 43 -3.83 5.79 -30.63
N PRO A 44 -2.55 6.17 -30.49
CA PRO A 44 -2.15 7.58 -30.49
C PRO A 44 -2.34 8.15 -31.89
N THR A 45 -3.56 8.60 -32.19
CA THR A 45 -3.94 9.25 -33.45
C THR A 45 -3.44 10.69 -33.51
N ASN A 46 -3.16 11.30 -32.37
CA ASN A 46 -2.36 12.50 -32.21
C ASN A 46 -1.53 12.27 -30.96
N GLY A 47 -0.20 12.47 -31.01
CA GLY A 47 0.72 12.18 -29.90
C GLY A 47 0.08 12.50 -28.55
N ILE A 48 -0.09 11.48 -27.72
CA ILE A 48 -0.83 11.65 -26.47
C ILE A 48 -0.03 12.63 -25.60
N HIS A 49 -0.65 13.70 -25.13
CA HIS A 49 -0.04 14.65 -24.19
C HIS A 49 -0.91 14.68 -22.95
N GLU A 50 -1.12 13.50 -22.38
CA GLU A 50 -1.94 13.31 -21.19
C GLU A 50 -1.09 12.70 -20.07
N PRO A 51 -1.41 13.02 -18.81
CA PRO A 51 -0.80 12.37 -17.67
C PRO A 51 -1.02 10.85 -17.75
N LEU A 52 0.05 10.08 -17.52
CA LEU A 52 0.02 8.60 -17.57
C LEU A 52 -1.09 8.00 -16.71
N LEU A 53 -1.37 8.61 -15.55
CA LEU A 53 -2.43 8.19 -14.64
C LEU A 53 -3.84 8.36 -15.23
N SER A 54 -4.05 9.41 -16.03
CA SER A 54 -5.31 9.66 -16.75
C SER A 54 -5.53 8.58 -17.81
N ILE A 55 -4.51 8.32 -18.62
CA ILE A 55 -4.54 7.32 -19.70
C ILE A 55 -4.89 5.93 -19.16
N LEU A 56 -4.36 5.59 -17.99
CA LEU A 56 -4.51 4.26 -17.40
C LEU A 56 -5.73 4.13 -16.48
N ASN A 57 -6.50 5.22 -16.31
CA ASN A 57 -7.57 5.34 -15.33
C ASN A 57 -7.12 4.82 -13.95
N TYR A 58 -5.91 5.21 -13.54
CA TYR A 58 -5.31 4.77 -12.30
C TYR A 58 -5.61 5.81 -11.21
N SER A 59 -6.55 5.47 -10.34
CA SER A 59 -7.01 6.33 -9.23
C SER A 59 -6.62 5.81 -7.85
N ARG A 60 -5.85 4.72 -7.77
CA ARG A 60 -5.51 4.13 -6.48
C ARG A 60 -4.51 4.99 -5.73
N TYR A 61 -4.88 5.31 -4.49
CA TYR A 61 -4.03 5.94 -3.49
C TYR A 61 -3.15 4.88 -2.84
N GLY A 62 -1.84 5.04 -2.93
CA GLY A 62 -0.84 4.17 -2.31
C GLY A 62 0.58 4.63 -2.66
N ASN A 63 1.56 4.28 -1.84
CA ASN A 63 2.95 4.59 -2.15
C ASN A 63 3.43 3.63 -3.24
N VAL A 64 3.68 4.16 -4.43
CA VAL A 64 4.22 3.39 -5.55
C VAL A 64 5.72 3.20 -5.32
N LYS A 65 6.17 1.95 -5.23
CA LYS A 65 7.59 1.60 -5.10
C LYS A 65 8.29 1.46 -6.44
N ASN A 66 7.62 0.83 -7.39
CA ASN A 66 8.16 0.59 -8.73
C ASN A 66 7.04 0.80 -9.75
N ALA A 67 7.39 1.44 -10.86
CA ALA A 67 6.53 1.54 -12.03
C ALA A 67 7.36 1.19 -13.26
N THR A 68 6.86 0.23 -14.04
CA THR A 68 7.47 -0.16 -15.31
C THR A 68 6.44 -0.04 -16.41
N LEU A 69 6.77 0.79 -17.39
CA LEU A 69 5.96 1.02 -18.57
C LEU A 69 6.47 0.12 -19.69
N TYR A 70 5.58 -0.67 -20.29
CA TYR A 70 5.86 -1.57 -21.40
C TYR A 70 5.18 -1.04 -22.64
N PHE A 71 5.89 -1.12 -23.76
CA PHE A 71 5.41 -0.72 -25.07
C PHE A 71 5.56 -1.89 -26.02
N GLN A 72 4.45 -2.32 -26.60
CA GLN A 72 4.43 -3.35 -27.63
C GLN A 72 4.01 -2.73 -28.96
N SER A 73 4.90 -2.76 -29.94
CA SER A 73 4.57 -2.34 -31.31
C SER A 73 3.86 -3.48 -32.04
N ASN A 74 2.68 -3.19 -32.61
CA ASN A 74 2.04 -4.08 -33.58
C ASN A 74 2.24 -3.61 -35.03
N SER A 75 3.13 -2.63 -35.23
CA SER A 75 3.45 -2.08 -36.55
C SER A 75 4.62 -2.81 -37.20
N ASN A 76 4.67 -2.74 -38.53
CA ASN A 76 5.80 -3.15 -39.36
C ASN A 76 6.91 -2.09 -39.42
N THR A 77 6.69 -0.90 -38.87
CA THR A 77 7.68 0.18 -38.81
C THR A 77 8.13 0.46 -37.37
N PRO A 78 9.38 0.92 -37.16
CA PRO A 78 9.83 1.36 -35.85
C PRO A 78 8.99 2.55 -35.35
N VAL A 79 8.77 2.61 -34.03
CA VAL A 79 8.05 3.71 -33.38
C VAL A 79 8.90 4.32 -32.28
N ASN A 80 9.06 5.64 -32.32
CA ASN A 80 9.73 6.42 -31.29
C ASN A 80 8.74 6.90 -30.23
N ILE A 81 9.07 6.65 -28.99
CA ILE A 81 8.29 7.01 -27.82
C ILE A 81 9.15 7.90 -26.94
N ILE A 82 8.63 9.07 -26.59
CA ILE A 82 9.27 10.01 -25.69
C ILE A 82 8.45 10.04 -24.40
N VAL A 83 9.07 9.66 -23.29
CA VAL A 83 8.46 9.70 -21.96
C VAL A 83 9.15 10.79 -21.14
N PHE A 84 8.37 11.79 -20.73
CA PHE A 84 8.81 12.88 -19.87
C PHE A 84 8.46 12.54 -18.42
N ASP A 85 9.46 12.26 -17.59
CA ASP A 85 9.36 11.99 -16.15
C ASP A 85 10.31 12.96 -15.43
N TYR A 86 9.90 14.22 -15.25
CA TYR A 86 10.79 15.30 -14.84
C TYR A 86 11.59 14.94 -13.56
N PRO A 87 12.94 15.09 -13.57
CA PRO A 87 13.77 15.77 -14.57
C PRO A 87 14.31 14.87 -15.70
N LYS A 88 13.92 13.59 -15.77
CA LYS A 88 14.38 12.63 -16.77
C LYS A 88 13.50 12.64 -18.01
N VAL A 89 14.13 12.43 -19.16
CA VAL A 89 13.45 12.22 -20.44
C VAL A 89 13.98 10.93 -21.03
N TYR A 90 13.07 10.01 -21.33
CA TYR A 90 13.38 8.75 -21.97
C TYR A 90 12.98 8.83 -23.43
N ASN A 91 13.90 8.46 -24.32
CA ASN A 91 13.62 8.31 -25.75
C ASN A 91 13.85 6.85 -26.12
N VAL A 92 12.78 6.17 -26.53
CA VAL A 92 12.77 4.73 -26.79
C VAL A 92 12.26 4.48 -28.19
N THR A 93 13.06 3.77 -28.99
CA THR A 93 12.66 3.28 -30.30
C THR A 93 12.21 1.83 -30.17
N VAL A 94 10.91 1.59 -30.30
CA VAL A 94 10.31 0.26 -30.31
C VAL A 94 10.40 -0.32 -31.71
N LYS A 95 11.09 -1.45 -31.86
CA LYS A 95 11.20 -2.15 -33.15
C LYS A 95 9.86 -2.79 -33.55
N PRO A 96 9.66 -3.09 -34.84
CA PRO A 96 8.47 -3.82 -35.30
C PRO A 96 8.26 -5.12 -34.52
N TYR A 97 7.02 -5.37 -34.08
CA TYR A 97 6.62 -6.59 -33.34
C TYR A 97 7.45 -6.89 -32.09
N SER A 98 8.04 -5.86 -31.48
CA SER A 98 8.88 -6.00 -30.28
C SER A 98 8.23 -5.34 -29.06
N VAL A 99 8.75 -5.70 -27.89
CA VAL A 99 8.37 -5.13 -26.61
C VAL A 99 9.58 -4.41 -26.03
N GLU A 100 9.40 -3.16 -25.64
CA GLU A 100 10.38 -2.36 -24.91
C GLU A 100 9.81 -1.94 -23.56
N ALA A 101 10.67 -1.73 -22.57
CA ALA A 101 10.25 -1.37 -21.23
C ALA A 101 11.09 -0.23 -20.65
N ILE A 102 10.44 0.66 -19.89
CA ILE A 102 11.07 1.77 -19.19
C ILE A 102 10.67 1.69 -17.73
N LYS A 103 11.66 1.79 -16.84
CA LYS A 103 11.41 1.97 -15.42
C LYS A 103 11.23 3.46 -15.12
N LEU A 104 10.10 3.79 -14.54
CA LEU A 104 9.76 5.14 -14.11
C LEU A 104 10.14 5.31 -12.64
N ASP A 105 10.63 6.49 -12.30
CA ASP A 105 10.94 6.81 -10.90
C ASP A 105 9.71 7.38 -10.19
N ARG A 106 8.81 8.03 -10.93
CA ARG A 106 7.58 8.65 -10.44
C ARG A 106 6.43 8.41 -11.41
N LEU A 107 5.19 8.56 -10.94
CA LEU A 107 3.98 8.39 -11.76
C LEU A 107 3.15 9.66 -11.94
N GLU A 108 3.23 10.59 -10.98
CA GLU A 108 2.28 11.71 -10.86
C GLU A 108 2.34 12.71 -12.02
N ASN A 109 3.51 12.89 -12.64
CA ASN A 109 3.74 13.90 -13.69
C ASN A 109 4.41 13.31 -14.95
N VAL A 110 4.08 12.05 -15.28
CA VAL A 110 4.64 11.40 -16.47
C VAL A 110 3.78 11.70 -17.69
N ILE A 111 4.41 12.27 -18.73
CA ILE A 111 3.77 12.55 -20.02
C ILE A 111 4.39 11.63 -21.09
N VAL A 112 3.55 10.95 -21.89
CA VAL A 112 4.01 9.97 -22.90
C VAL A 112 3.63 10.41 -24.29
N SER A 113 4.61 10.79 -25.12
CA SER A 113 4.44 11.13 -26.53
C SER A 113 4.88 9.98 -27.44
N VAL A 114 4.16 9.73 -28.55
CA VAL A 114 4.41 8.62 -29.49
C VAL A 114 4.48 9.17 -30.92
N SER A 115 5.46 8.71 -31.70
CA SER A 115 5.70 9.09 -33.10
C SER A 115 6.29 7.91 -33.90
N PRO A 116 5.88 7.61 -35.14
CA PRO A 116 5.00 8.41 -36.00
C PRO A 116 3.50 8.19 -35.72
N ILE A 117 2.73 9.21 -36.10
CA ILE A 117 1.26 9.22 -36.06
C ILE A 117 0.73 8.08 -36.96
N ASN A 118 -0.29 7.34 -36.50
CA ASN A 118 -0.94 6.18 -37.14
C ASN A 118 -0.29 4.80 -36.95
N ASN A 119 0.57 4.60 -35.95
CA ASN A 119 1.03 3.27 -35.56
C ASN A 119 0.34 2.78 -34.29
N SER A 120 -0.18 1.54 -34.31
CA SER A 120 -0.82 0.93 -33.13
C SER A 120 0.23 0.44 -32.13
N ILE A 121 0.15 0.96 -30.90
CA ILE A 121 1.01 0.56 -29.78
C ILE A 121 0.15 0.13 -28.60
N ILE A 122 0.44 -1.04 -28.06
CA ILE A 122 -0.15 -1.44 -26.78
C ILE A 122 0.78 -0.94 -25.68
N MET A 123 0.24 -0.14 -24.77
CA MET A 123 0.98 0.35 -23.61
C MET A 123 0.47 -0.34 -22.34
N SER A 124 1.36 -0.92 -21.57
CA SER A 124 1.01 -1.60 -20.32
C SER A 124 1.83 -1.00 -19.19
N LEU A 125 1.18 -0.63 -18.08
CA LEU A 125 1.86 -0.23 -16.87
C LEU A 125 1.77 -1.35 -15.84
N ARG A 126 2.92 -1.80 -15.37
CA ARG A 126 3.03 -2.63 -14.16
C ARG A 126 3.48 -1.73 -13.02
N VAL A 127 2.69 -1.67 -11.95
CA VAL A 127 3.04 -0.95 -10.73
C VAL A 127 3.16 -1.91 -9.56
N THR A 128 4.09 -1.63 -8.67
CA THR A 128 4.18 -2.27 -7.36
C THR A 128 3.82 -1.23 -6.30
N ILE A 129 2.75 -1.49 -5.57
CA ILE A 129 2.18 -0.57 -4.58
C ILE A 129 2.43 -1.16 -3.19
N GLU A 130 2.94 -0.34 -2.29
CA GLU A 130 2.96 -0.68 -0.87
C GLU A 130 1.57 -0.41 -0.28
N SER A 131 0.90 -1.46 0.18
CA SER A 131 -0.39 -1.38 0.84
C SER A 131 -0.25 -1.56 2.35
N ARG A 132 -0.98 -0.74 3.10
CA ARG A 132 -1.11 -0.83 4.56
C ARG A 132 -2.56 -1.18 4.90
N PRO A 133 -2.99 -2.43 4.60
CA PRO A 133 -4.40 -2.87 4.66
C PRO A 133 -5.05 -2.71 6.04
N TYR A 134 -4.25 -2.80 7.10
CA TYR A 134 -4.72 -3.02 8.46
C TYR A 134 -4.52 -1.78 9.33
N LEU A 135 -4.38 -0.59 8.72
CA LEU A 135 -4.20 0.65 9.47
C LEU A 135 -5.43 0.93 10.38
N ALA A 136 -6.64 0.59 9.95
CA ALA A 136 -7.81 0.65 10.82
C ALA A 136 -7.75 -0.36 11.99
N LEU A 137 -7.16 -1.54 11.77
CA LEU A 137 -6.93 -2.55 12.81
C LEU A 137 -5.87 -2.08 13.82
N SER A 138 -4.90 -1.27 13.40
CA SER A 138 -3.90 -0.68 14.31
C SER A 138 -4.56 0.29 15.31
N ILE A 139 -5.51 1.11 14.83
CA ILE A 139 -6.27 2.04 15.68
C ILE A 139 -7.13 1.27 16.67
N LEU A 140 -7.87 0.25 16.21
CA LEU A 140 -8.72 -0.57 17.08
C LEU A 140 -7.91 -1.34 18.13
N SER A 141 -6.79 -1.94 17.72
CA SER A 141 -5.90 -2.66 18.64
C SER A 141 -5.26 -1.71 19.67
N PHE A 142 -4.90 -0.49 19.28
CA PHE A 142 -4.38 0.51 20.20
C PHE A 142 -5.41 0.92 21.27
N ILE A 143 -6.66 1.14 20.88
CA ILE A 143 -7.75 1.45 21.83
C ILE A 143 -7.94 0.29 22.81
N LEU A 144 -8.00 -0.95 22.30
CA LEU A 144 -8.11 -2.15 23.14
C LEU A 144 -6.93 -2.31 24.09
N PHE A 145 -5.72 -1.98 23.64
CA PHE A 145 -4.52 -2.00 24.48
C PHE A 145 -4.62 -1.01 25.65
N ILE A 146 -5.02 0.25 25.39
CA ILE A 146 -5.19 1.26 26.44
C ILE A 146 -6.23 0.81 27.48
N VAL A 147 -7.39 0.33 27.01
CA VAL A 147 -8.47 -0.13 27.89
C VAL A 147 -8.03 -1.34 28.72
N GLY A 148 -7.43 -2.34 28.07
CA GLY A 148 -6.93 -3.54 28.74
C GLY A 148 -5.86 -3.22 29.78
N PHE A 149 -4.89 -2.38 29.41
CA PHE A 149 -3.82 -1.95 30.31
C PHE A 149 -4.36 -1.18 31.51
N GLY A 150 -5.30 -0.26 31.28
CA GLY A 150 -5.97 0.49 32.35
C GLY A 150 -6.70 -0.42 33.33
N LEU A 151 -7.44 -1.43 32.84
CA LEU A 151 -8.12 -2.43 33.68
C LEU A 151 -7.13 -3.26 34.49
N THR A 152 -6.04 -3.72 33.88
CA THR A 152 -4.99 -4.47 34.61
C THR A 152 -4.36 -3.62 35.72
N LEU A 153 -4.06 -2.35 35.44
CA LEU A 153 -3.49 -1.43 36.42
C LEU A 153 -4.47 -1.16 37.59
N ALA A 154 -5.75 -0.97 37.28
CA ALA A 154 -6.81 -0.79 38.28
C ALA A 154 -6.96 -2.02 39.18
N LEU A 155 -6.88 -3.23 38.62
CA LEU A 155 -6.93 -4.47 39.41
C LEU A 155 -5.70 -4.62 40.32
N ILE A 156 -4.51 -4.31 39.81
CA ILE A 156 -3.26 -4.34 40.60
C ILE A 156 -3.36 -3.38 41.78
N THR A 157 -3.74 -2.12 41.52
CA THR A 157 -3.89 -1.10 42.55
C THR A 157 -4.99 -1.44 43.55
N TYR A 158 -6.12 -1.98 43.11
CA TYR A 158 -7.18 -2.48 43.99
C TYR A 158 -6.69 -3.61 44.91
N LYS A 159 -5.94 -4.58 44.39
CA LYS A 159 -5.37 -5.68 45.19
C LYS A 159 -4.34 -5.19 46.19
N LEU A 160 -3.49 -4.24 45.80
CA LEU A 160 -2.53 -3.59 46.70
C LEU A 160 -3.25 -2.86 47.84
N SER A 161 -4.24 -2.03 47.52
CA SER A 161 -5.04 -1.29 48.51
C SER A 161 -5.75 -2.23 49.49
N HIS A 162 -6.45 -3.25 48.98
CA HIS A 162 -7.13 -4.24 49.81
C HIS A 162 -6.17 -5.01 50.73
N ARG A 163 -4.96 -5.33 50.28
CA ARG A 163 -3.94 -5.99 51.14
C ARG A 163 -3.46 -5.08 52.26
N VAL A 164 -3.25 -3.79 51.98
CA VAL A 164 -2.83 -2.82 53.00
C VAL A 164 -3.92 -2.64 54.08
N THR A 165 -5.19 -2.60 53.69
CA THR A 165 -6.31 -2.47 54.63
C THR A 165 -6.50 -3.69 55.53
N LEU A 166 -6.15 -4.90 55.09
CA LEU A 166 -6.24 -6.12 55.90
C LEU A 166 -5.10 -6.27 56.92
N ILE A 167 -4.01 -5.53 56.76
CA ILE A 167 -2.84 -5.58 57.66
C ILE A 167 -2.96 -4.55 58.80
N ARG A 168 -3.83 -3.55 58.65
CA ARG A 168 -4.22 -2.59 59.70
C ARG A 168 -5.37 -3.12 60.53
#